data_AF-A0AAE9DF44-F1
#
_entry.id   AF-A0AAE9DF44-F1
#
_cell.length_a   1.000
_cell.length_b   1.000
_cell.length_c   1.000
_cell.angle_alpha   90.00
_cell.angle_beta   90.00
_cell.angle_gamma   90.00
#
_symmetry.space_group_name_H-M   'P 1'
#
loop_
_entity.id
_entity.type
_entity.pdbx_description
1 polymer ?
#
loop_
_entity_poly.entity_id
_entity_poly.type
_entity_poly.pdbx_seq_one_letter_code
_entity_poly.pdbx_strand_id
1 'polypeptide(L)'
;MSQYERFDSVFLSLAQQLNGGVPQMLDVLFEFLSRKTDFYSGAGVEQARALLLEKFDKHGGKAMKEAEEAKKRKEEQEKKLAERRAAQKAKEEEEFKNASKVVEVSDEEAAEFERKQKEKEEAPESTTDTKEDGEESLMKPNSGNGADLAKYQWTQTLQEVECRIPINAGFAIKSRDVVVKIEKTSVSVGLKNQPPVVEGKLANAVKVENCNWVIENGKAIVLSLEKVNDMEWWNRFLDTDPSINTKEVQPENSKLSDLDGETRAMVEKMMYDQRQKEMGLPTSDEKKKQDMLQQFMKQHPEMDFSNAKIG
;
A
#
# COMPACT_ATOMS: atom_id res chain seq x y z
N MET A 1 -20.58 27.37 -5.02
CA MET A 1 -21.21 26.45 -5.97
C MET A 1 -21.74 27.26 -7.14
N SER A 2 -21.30 26.93 -8.35
CA SER A 2 -21.71 27.57 -9.59
C SER A 2 -23.16 27.21 -9.90
N GLN A 3 -23.98 28.18 -10.34
CA GLN A 3 -25.37 27.93 -10.76
C GLN A 3 -25.47 26.89 -11.89
N TYR A 4 -24.38 26.67 -12.62
CA TYR A 4 -24.32 25.73 -13.73
C TYR A 4 -24.09 24.26 -13.30
N GLU A 5 -23.69 24.00 -12.04
CA GLU A 5 -23.45 22.63 -11.52
C GLU A 5 -24.70 21.73 -11.61
N ARG A 6 -25.90 22.34 -11.60
CA ARG A 6 -27.17 21.61 -11.78
C ARG A 6 -27.28 20.88 -13.13
N PHE A 7 -26.47 21.28 -14.12
CA PHE A 7 -26.46 20.66 -15.45
C PHE A 7 -25.39 19.57 -15.58
N ASP A 8 -24.54 19.37 -14.58
CA ASP A 8 -23.41 18.43 -14.65
C ASP A 8 -23.89 17.01 -14.90
N SER A 9 -25.00 16.59 -14.28
CA SER A 9 -25.58 15.26 -14.50
C SER A 9 -25.97 15.01 -15.96
N VAL A 10 -26.49 16.04 -16.65
CA VAL A 10 -26.86 15.96 -18.07
C VAL A 10 -25.62 15.88 -18.94
N PHE A 11 -24.60 16.70 -18.68
CA PHE A 11 -23.34 16.67 -19.41
C PHE A 11 -22.54 15.39 -19.19
N LEU A 12 -22.54 14.86 -17.97
CA LEU A 12 -21.92 13.58 -17.63
C LEU A 12 -22.63 12.42 -18.33
N SER A 13 -23.96 12.42 -18.33
CA SER A 13 -24.74 11.41 -19.06
C SER A 13 -24.43 11.43 -20.56
N LEU A 14 -24.33 12.63 -21.16
CA LEU A 14 -23.92 12.77 -22.55
C LEU A 14 -22.48 12.26 -22.78
N ALA A 15 -21.54 12.65 -21.91
CA ALA A 15 -20.14 12.24 -22.03
C ALA A 15 -19.97 10.71 -21.91
N GLN A 16 -20.74 10.04 -21.06
CA GLN A 16 -20.73 8.58 -20.92
C GLN A 16 -21.24 7.84 -22.15
N GLN A 17 -22.09 8.47 -22.97
CA GLN A 17 -22.61 7.88 -24.21
C GLN A 17 -21.68 8.09 -25.41
N LEU A 18 -20.69 8.98 -25.30
CA LEU A 18 -19.76 9.33 -26.37
C LEU A 18 -18.40 8.65 -26.15
N ASN A 19 -18.02 7.77 -27.07
CA ASN A 19 -16.77 7.00 -26.98
C ASN A 19 -15.52 7.78 -27.46
N GLY A 20 -15.72 8.91 -28.14
CA GLY A 20 -14.66 9.74 -28.73
C GLY A 20 -14.17 10.88 -27.84
N GLY A 21 -14.54 10.87 -26.55
CA GLY A 21 -14.07 11.85 -25.56
C GLY A 21 -14.49 13.29 -25.86
N VAL A 22 -13.69 14.25 -25.35
CA VAL A 22 -13.98 15.70 -25.45
C VAL A 22 -14.13 16.19 -26.90
N PRO A 23 -13.29 15.78 -27.88
CA PRO A 23 -13.48 16.21 -29.27
C PRO A 23 -14.85 15.84 -29.83
N GLN A 24 -15.30 14.59 -29.64
CA GLN A 24 -16.63 14.15 -30.09
C GLN A 24 -17.75 14.89 -29.35
N MET A 25 -17.57 15.16 -28.06
CA MET A 25 -18.55 15.93 -27.28
C MET A 25 -18.72 17.35 -27.80
N LEU A 26 -17.64 18.02 -28.22
CA LEU A 26 -17.69 19.34 -28.84
C LEU A 26 -18.35 19.29 -30.22
N ASP A 27 -18.07 18.28 -31.03
CA ASP A 27 -18.72 18.11 -32.33
C ASP A 27 -20.24 17.96 -32.18
N VAL A 28 -20.69 17.11 -31.25
CA VAL A 28 -22.13 16.92 -30.96
C VAL A 28 -22.78 18.22 -30.49
N LEU A 29 -22.09 19.01 -29.66
CA LEU A 29 -22.58 20.30 -29.19
C LEU A 29 -22.72 21.30 -30.35
N PHE A 30 -21.71 21.42 -31.20
CA PHE A 30 -21.75 22.34 -32.33
C PHE A 30 -22.76 21.93 -33.40
N GLU A 31 -22.96 20.62 -33.60
CA GLU A 31 -24.01 20.08 -34.46
C GLU A 31 -25.42 20.34 -33.88
N PHE A 32 -25.58 20.21 -32.56
CA PHE A 32 -26.84 20.58 -31.90
C PHE A 32 -27.14 22.08 -32.09
N LEU A 33 -26.15 22.95 -31.87
CA LEU A 33 -26.30 24.39 -32.04
C LEU A 33 -26.67 24.74 -33.50
N SER A 34 -26.06 24.09 -34.49
CA SER A 34 -26.40 24.35 -35.89
C SER A 34 -27.81 23.92 -36.28
N ARG A 35 -28.31 22.81 -35.71
CA ARG A 35 -29.62 22.27 -36.06
C ARG A 35 -30.79 22.85 -35.25
N LYS A 36 -30.54 23.27 -34.02
CA LYS A 36 -31.60 23.59 -33.05
C LYS A 36 -31.61 25.04 -32.58
N THR A 37 -30.65 25.84 -33.02
CA THR A 37 -30.56 27.25 -32.64
C THR A 37 -30.22 28.11 -33.85
N ASP A 38 -30.37 29.42 -33.70
CA ASP A 38 -29.92 30.42 -34.66
C ASP A 38 -28.44 30.81 -34.46
N PHE A 39 -27.66 30.02 -33.72
CA PHE A 39 -26.30 30.35 -33.34
C PHE A 39 -25.39 30.76 -34.52
N TYR A 40 -25.50 30.09 -35.66
CA TYR A 40 -24.72 30.42 -36.87
C TYR A 40 -25.43 31.37 -37.85
N SER A 41 -26.76 31.50 -37.76
CA SER A 41 -27.59 32.24 -38.72
C SER A 41 -28.12 33.58 -38.21
N GLY A 42 -28.15 33.78 -36.89
CA GLY A 42 -28.69 34.99 -36.26
C GLY A 42 -27.76 36.20 -36.40
N ALA A 43 -26.60 36.14 -35.73
CA ALA A 43 -25.62 37.24 -35.76
C ALA A 43 -24.52 37.06 -36.83
N GLY A 44 -24.40 35.86 -37.41
CA GLY A 44 -23.33 35.49 -38.33
C GLY A 44 -22.19 34.69 -37.67
N VAL A 45 -21.44 33.97 -38.50
CA VAL A 45 -20.40 33.01 -38.04
C VAL A 45 -19.24 33.70 -37.32
N GLU A 46 -18.88 34.91 -37.74
CA GLU A 46 -17.81 35.70 -37.12
C GLU A 46 -18.12 36.03 -35.65
N GLN A 47 -19.36 36.47 -35.38
CA GLN A 47 -19.83 36.82 -34.04
C GLN A 47 -19.98 35.57 -33.17
N ALA A 48 -20.48 34.47 -33.75
CA ALA A 48 -20.55 33.17 -33.07
C ALA A 48 -19.17 32.68 -32.62
N ARG A 49 -18.15 32.82 -33.48
CA ARG A 49 -16.76 32.49 -33.17
C ARG A 49 -16.18 33.38 -32.07
N ALA A 50 -16.40 34.69 -32.15
CA ALA A 50 -15.94 35.64 -31.14
C ALA A 50 -16.54 35.32 -29.76
N LEU A 51 -17.83 34.98 -29.71
CA LEU A 51 -18.51 34.59 -28.47
C LEU A 51 -17.93 33.31 -27.87
N LEU A 52 -17.62 32.30 -28.69
CA LEU A 52 -17.01 31.05 -28.21
C LEU A 52 -15.63 31.29 -27.60
N LEU A 53 -14.79 32.08 -28.27
CA LEU A 53 -13.45 32.40 -27.77
C LEU A 53 -13.53 33.18 -26.45
N GLU A 54 -14.43 34.15 -26.35
CA GLU A 54 -14.65 34.90 -25.10
C GLU A 54 -15.02 33.98 -23.93
N LYS A 55 -15.92 33.00 -24.15
CA LYS A 55 -16.29 32.03 -23.09
C LYS A 55 -15.17 31.05 -22.81
N PHE A 56 -14.47 30.57 -23.84
CA PHE A 56 -13.32 29.69 -23.69
C PHE A 56 -12.24 30.34 -22.83
N ASP A 57 -11.85 31.58 -23.13
CA ASP A 57 -10.81 32.30 -22.39
C ASP A 57 -11.24 32.61 -20.94
N LYS A 58 -12.51 33.00 -20.74
CA LYS A 58 -13.05 33.25 -19.39
C LYS A 58 -12.95 32.02 -18.48
N HIS A 59 -13.31 30.85 -19.00
CA HIS A 59 -13.29 29.61 -18.22
C HIS A 59 -11.89 28.98 -18.16
N GLY A 60 -11.12 29.06 -19.24
CA GLY A 60 -9.73 28.59 -19.32
C GLY A 60 -8.80 29.38 -18.40
N GLY A 61 -8.92 30.71 -18.37
CA GLY A 61 -8.12 31.55 -17.47
C GLY A 61 -8.40 31.31 -15.99
N LYS A 62 -9.63 30.95 -15.62
CA LYS A 62 -9.97 30.55 -14.25
C LYS A 62 -9.39 29.18 -13.91
N ALA A 63 -9.55 28.19 -14.80
CA ALA A 63 -9.02 26.85 -14.60
C ALA A 63 -7.48 26.82 -14.51
N MET A 64 -6.79 27.62 -15.35
CA MET A 64 -5.33 27.74 -15.27
C MET A 64 -4.85 28.41 -13.98
N LYS A 65 -5.53 29.47 -13.51
CA LYS A 65 -5.20 30.10 -12.22
C LYS A 65 -5.41 29.17 -11.04
N GLU A 66 -6.51 28.42 -11.02
CA GLU A 66 -6.78 27.44 -9.97
C GLU A 66 -5.74 26.30 -9.98
N ALA A 67 -5.32 25.84 -11.16
CA ALA A 67 -4.26 24.84 -11.29
C ALA A 67 -2.88 25.39 -10.85
N GLU A 68 -2.56 26.64 -11.20
CA GLU A 68 -1.31 27.30 -10.79
C GLU A 68 -1.27 27.57 -9.27
N GLU A 69 -2.39 27.99 -8.68
CA GLU A 69 -2.51 28.16 -7.23
C GLU A 69 -2.43 26.83 -6.48
N ALA A 70 -3.06 25.77 -7.01
CA ALA A 70 -2.94 24.42 -6.44
C ALA A 70 -1.49 23.92 -6.48
N LYS A 71 -0.78 24.17 -7.60
CA LYS A 71 0.64 23.83 -7.73
C LYS A 71 1.51 24.62 -6.75
N LYS A 72 1.31 25.94 -6.63
CA LYS A 72 2.04 26.78 -5.67
C LYS A 72 1.79 26.35 -4.22
N ARG A 73 0.55 26.01 -3.86
CA ARG A 73 0.23 25.48 -2.52
C ARG A 73 0.94 24.17 -2.24
N LYS A 74 1.02 23.28 -3.22
CA LYS A 74 1.74 22.01 -3.09
C LYS A 74 3.25 22.23 -2.91
N GLU A 75 3.85 23.10 -3.73
CA GLU A 75 5.27 23.46 -3.62
C GLU A 75 5.60 24.14 -2.27
N GLU A 76 4.73 25.01 -1.77
CA GLU A 76 4.92 25.66 -0.45
C GLU A 76 4.81 24.67 0.71
N GLN A 77 3.87 23.72 0.64
CA GLN A 77 3.71 22.65 1.62
C GLN A 77 4.94 21.71 1.64
N GLU A 78 5.44 21.33 0.46
CA GLU A 78 6.65 20.52 0.32
C GLU A 78 7.88 21.24 0.89
N LYS A 79 8.04 22.54 0.62
CA LYS A 79 9.14 23.34 1.18
C LYS A 79 9.06 23.46 2.70
N LYS A 80 7.88 23.75 3.26
CA LYS A 80 7.67 23.79 4.72
C LYS A 80 7.95 22.45 5.40
N LEU A 81 7.57 21.34 4.76
CA LEU A 81 7.85 20.00 5.26
C LEU A 81 9.36 19.69 5.21
N ALA A 82 10.04 20.08 4.14
CA ALA A 82 11.49 19.92 3.99
C ALA A 82 12.28 20.75 5.03
N GLU A 83 11.88 22.00 5.27
CA GLU A 83 12.48 22.85 6.32
C GLU A 83 12.28 22.25 7.72
N ARG A 84 11.07 21.75 8.03
CA ARG A 84 10.81 21.08 9.31
C ARG A 84 11.64 19.81 9.49
N ARG A 85 11.80 19.00 8.43
CA ARG A 85 12.66 17.81 8.43
C ARG A 85 14.14 18.15 8.60
N ALA A 86 14.63 19.21 7.95
CA ALA A 86 16.02 19.66 8.10
C ALA A 86 16.29 20.18 9.52
N ALA A 87 15.35 20.95 10.10
CA ALA A 87 15.46 21.44 11.47
C ALA A 87 15.44 20.30 12.50
N GLN A 88 14.64 19.25 12.27
CA GLN A 88 14.61 18.08 13.13
C GLN A 88 15.92 17.28 13.06
N LYS A 89 16.44 17.03 11.84
CA LYS A 89 17.75 16.38 11.68
C LYS A 89 18.88 17.15 12.35
N ALA A 90 18.89 18.48 12.22
CA ALA A 90 19.91 19.31 12.87
C ALA A 90 19.83 19.23 14.41
N LYS A 91 18.61 19.18 14.98
CA LYS A 91 18.42 18.97 16.43
C LYS A 91 18.89 17.58 16.87
N GLU A 92 18.54 16.53 16.13
CA GLU A 92 18.98 15.17 16.42
C GLU A 92 20.51 15.02 16.30
N GLU A 93 21.14 15.70 15.34
CA GLU A 93 22.60 15.69 15.17
C GLU A 93 23.32 16.49 16.28
N GLU A 94 22.74 17.60 16.75
CA GLU A 94 23.25 18.31 17.93
C GLU A 94 23.07 17.50 19.23
N GLU A 95 21.93 16.83 19.40
CA GLU A 95 21.71 15.91 20.53
C GLU A 95 22.70 14.74 20.48
N PHE A 96 22.97 14.17 19.30
CA PHE A 96 23.97 13.12 19.12
C PHE A 96 25.40 13.60 19.40
N LYS A 97 25.78 14.82 18.96
CA LYS A 97 27.10 15.40 19.26
C LYS A 97 27.26 15.74 20.73
N ASN A 98 26.21 16.19 21.41
CA ASN A 98 26.23 16.42 22.85
C ASN A 98 26.28 15.10 23.64
N ALA A 99 25.59 14.05 23.19
CA ALA A 99 25.67 12.72 23.77
C ALA A 99 27.06 12.09 23.59
N SER A 100 27.71 12.33 22.44
CA SER A 100 29.05 11.79 22.13
C SER A 100 30.20 12.58 22.78
N LYS A 101 29.92 13.65 23.53
CA LYS A 101 30.94 14.45 24.23
C LYS A 101 31.03 14.17 25.74
N VAL A 102 30.32 13.17 26.25
CA VAL A 102 30.46 12.71 27.63
C VAL A 102 30.85 11.23 27.62
N VAL A 103 31.95 10.94 28.31
CA VAL A 103 32.57 9.62 28.60
C VAL A 103 33.66 9.16 27.61
N GLU A 104 34.90 9.63 27.83
CA GLU A 104 36.10 8.79 27.65
C GLU A 104 36.14 7.78 28.80
N VAL A 105 36.01 6.48 28.48
CA VAL A 105 36.42 5.38 29.37
C VAL A 105 37.37 4.49 28.57
N SER A 106 38.50 4.21 29.21
CA SER A 106 39.72 3.58 28.72
C SER A 106 39.56 2.13 28.25
N ASP A 107 40.44 1.74 27.32
CA ASP A 107 40.61 0.46 26.61
C ASP A 107 40.81 -0.82 27.47
N GLU A 108 40.47 -0.84 28.76
CA GLU A 108 40.66 -2.02 29.61
C GLU A 108 39.42 -2.93 29.76
N GLU A 109 38.20 -2.46 29.46
CA GLU A 109 36.98 -3.27 29.63
C GLU A 109 36.60 -4.10 28.37
N ALA A 110 37.18 -3.81 27.20
CA ALA A 110 36.92 -4.54 25.96
C ALA A 110 37.59 -5.94 25.93
N ALA A 111 38.66 -6.14 26.70
CA ALA A 111 39.41 -7.39 26.73
C ALA A 111 38.76 -8.48 27.62
N GLU A 112 37.86 -8.10 28.52
CA GLU A 112 37.25 -9.05 29.46
C GLU A 112 36.02 -9.78 28.88
N PHE A 113 35.41 -9.21 27.82
CA PHE A 113 34.25 -9.81 27.15
C PHE A 113 34.62 -10.95 26.18
N GLU A 114 35.81 -10.89 25.55
CA GLU A 114 36.28 -11.95 24.63
C GLU A 114 36.71 -13.24 25.35
N ARG A 115 37.06 -13.19 26.64
CA ARG A 115 37.45 -14.38 27.41
C ARG A 115 36.27 -15.25 27.85
N LYS A 116 35.06 -14.70 27.94
CA LYS A 116 33.87 -15.45 28.41
C LYS A 116 33.06 -16.14 27.31
N GLN A 117 33.38 -15.93 26.03
CA GLN A 117 32.71 -16.60 24.91
C GLN A 117 33.40 -17.88 24.40
N LYS A 118 34.60 -18.23 24.89
CA LYS A 118 35.36 -19.41 24.41
C LYS A 118 35.18 -20.70 25.22
N GLU A 119 34.24 -20.76 26.17
CA GLU A 119 34.08 -21.92 27.08
C GLU A 119 32.72 -22.62 27.03
N LYS A 120 31.90 -22.43 25.98
CA LYS A 120 30.62 -23.14 25.83
C LYS A 120 30.33 -23.71 24.44
N GLU A 121 31.37 -24.16 23.73
CA GLU A 121 31.22 -25.07 22.59
C GLU A 121 32.01 -26.35 22.84
N GLU A 122 31.31 -27.41 23.27
CA GLU A 122 31.63 -28.80 22.92
C GLU A 122 30.34 -29.65 23.10
N ALA A 123 29.99 -30.37 22.03
CA ALA A 123 28.72 -31.05 21.75
C ALA A 123 28.57 -32.41 22.51
N PRO A 124 27.47 -33.23 22.42
CA PRO A 124 26.79 -33.63 21.18
C PRO A 124 25.25 -33.78 21.24
N GLU A 125 24.69 -34.03 20.06
CA GLU A 125 23.29 -34.33 19.73
C GLU A 125 22.62 -35.39 20.62
N SER A 126 21.34 -35.16 20.97
CA SER A 126 20.34 -36.22 20.94
C SER A 126 18.94 -35.65 20.71
N THR A 127 18.31 -36.15 19.65
CA THR A 127 16.89 -36.13 19.32
C THR A 127 15.96 -36.33 20.52
N THR A 128 14.97 -35.45 20.66
CA THR A 128 13.60 -35.83 21.06
C THR A 128 12.62 -34.87 20.40
N ASP A 129 11.94 -35.39 19.38
CA ASP A 129 10.58 -35.00 19.03
C ASP A 129 9.69 -34.94 20.28
N THR A 130 9.04 -33.81 20.48
CA THR A 130 7.73 -33.76 21.12
C THR A 130 6.88 -32.70 20.42
N LYS A 131 6.09 -33.16 19.46
CA LYS A 131 4.83 -32.57 18.99
C LYS A 131 3.91 -32.35 20.21
N GLU A 132 2.99 -31.40 20.30
CA GLU A 132 1.83 -31.06 19.46
C GLU A 132 1.36 -29.65 19.94
N ASP A 133 0.88 -28.70 19.13
CA ASP A 133 -0.19 -28.81 18.13
C ASP A 133 0.03 -27.88 16.92
N GLY A 134 0.02 -28.47 15.72
CA GLY A 134 -0.48 -27.82 14.50
C GLY A 134 0.50 -27.12 13.57
N GLU A 135 1.69 -27.66 13.28
CA GLU A 135 2.49 -27.17 12.14
C GLU A 135 1.85 -27.59 10.81
N GLU A 136 0.88 -26.81 10.35
CA GLU A 136 0.66 -26.67 8.91
C GLU A 136 1.97 -26.16 8.32
N SER A 137 2.59 -26.93 7.43
CA SER A 137 3.74 -26.48 6.64
C SER A 137 3.32 -25.27 5.82
N LEU A 138 3.57 -24.06 6.34
CA LEU A 138 3.20 -22.81 5.69
C LEU A 138 3.91 -22.74 4.32
N MET A 139 3.14 -22.43 3.29
CA MET A 139 3.66 -22.35 1.92
C MET A 139 4.58 -21.13 1.79
N LYS A 140 5.64 -21.28 1.00
CA LYS A 140 6.47 -20.13 0.63
C LYS A 140 5.69 -19.19 -0.30
N PRO A 141 5.66 -17.87 -0.06
CA PRO A 141 5.01 -16.91 -0.96
C PRO A 141 5.62 -16.94 -2.37
N ASN A 142 4.79 -16.70 -3.39
CA ASN A 142 5.28 -16.49 -4.75
C ASN A 142 5.93 -15.10 -4.91
N SER A 143 6.45 -14.78 -6.11
CA SER A 143 7.13 -13.50 -6.36
C SER A 143 6.23 -12.26 -6.20
N GLY A 144 4.91 -12.45 -6.20
CA GLY A 144 3.93 -11.41 -5.93
C GLY A 144 3.36 -11.49 -4.52
N ASN A 145 4.07 -12.11 -3.57
CA ASN A 145 3.69 -12.20 -2.15
C ASN A 145 2.36 -12.91 -1.86
N GLY A 146 1.81 -13.66 -2.81
CA GLY A 146 0.63 -14.50 -2.63
C GLY A 146 1.00 -15.97 -2.75
N ALA A 147 0.14 -16.77 -3.40
CA ALA A 147 0.37 -18.20 -3.56
C ALA A 147 -0.05 -18.71 -4.95
N ASP A 148 0.63 -19.76 -5.38
CA ASP A 148 0.27 -20.53 -6.57
C ASP A 148 -0.48 -21.78 -6.14
N LEU A 149 -1.79 -21.83 -6.40
CA LEU A 149 -2.66 -22.96 -6.06
C LEU A 149 -3.04 -23.75 -7.31
N ALA A 150 -3.60 -24.94 -7.13
CA ALA A 150 -3.94 -25.84 -8.24
C ALA A 150 -4.98 -25.23 -9.22
N LYS A 151 -5.89 -24.38 -8.72
CA LYS A 151 -7.00 -23.82 -9.52
C LYS A 151 -6.77 -22.37 -9.97
N TYR A 152 -5.96 -21.62 -9.23
CA TYR A 152 -5.71 -20.20 -9.45
C TYR A 152 -4.41 -19.80 -8.75
N GLN A 153 -3.88 -18.66 -9.14
CA GLN A 153 -2.78 -18.01 -8.44
C GLN A 153 -3.24 -16.65 -7.96
N TRP A 154 -2.68 -16.17 -6.88
CA TRP A 154 -2.94 -14.82 -6.41
C TRP A 154 -1.66 -14.15 -5.96
N THR A 155 -1.67 -12.83 -6.03
CA THR A 155 -0.60 -11.93 -5.62
C THR A 155 -1.21 -10.80 -4.83
N GLN A 156 -0.39 -10.08 -4.07
CA GLN A 156 -0.88 -8.98 -3.25
C GLN A 156 0.17 -7.91 -3.03
N THR A 157 -0.34 -6.71 -2.78
CA THR A 157 0.37 -5.61 -2.14
C THR A 157 -0.25 -5.40 -0.75
N LEU A 158 0.16 -4.36 -0.02
CA LEU A 158 -0.51 -3.98 1.23
C LEU A 158 -1.96 -3.53 1.01
N GLN A 159 -2.27 -2.97 -0.18
CA GLN A 159 -3.57 -2.35 -0.47
C GLN A 159 -4.50 -3.25 -1.27
N GLU A 160 -3.96 -4.16 -2.09
CA GLU A 160 -4.74 -4.88 -3.09
C GLU A 160 -4.35 -6.36 -3.14
N VAL A 161 -5.31 -7.19 -3.58
CA VAL A 161 -5.10 -8.61 -3.89
C VAL A 161 -5.54 -8.83 -5.33
N GLU A 162 -4.65 -9.39 -6.15
CA GLU A 162 -4.97 -9.81 -7.52
C GLU A 162 -5.06 -11.33 -7.58
N CYS A 163 -6.19 -11.87 -8.03
CA CYS A 163 -6.41 -13.31 -8.18
C CYS A 163 -6.67 -13.67 -9.64
N ARG A 164 -5.85 -14.57 -10.18
CA ARG A 164 -5.87 -15.00 -11.57
C ARG A 164 -6.29 -16.46 -11.69
N ILE A 165 -7.42 -16.68 -12.35
CA ILE A 165 -8.10 -17.96 -12.47
C ILE A 165 -8.07 -18.41 -13.94
N PRO A 166 -7.20 -19.36 -14.32
CA PRO A 166 -7.20 -19.95 -15.65
C PRO A 166 -8.49 -20.74 -15.92
N ILE A 167 -9.08 -20.56 -17.11
CA ILE A 167 -10.30 -21.24 -17.53
C ILE A 167 -10.02 -22.09 -18.77
N ASN A 168 -10.10 -23.41 -18.61
CA ASN A 168 -9.91 -24.38 -19.69
C ASN A 168 -11.25 -24.77 -20.31
N ALA A 169 -11.87 -23.85 -21.07
CA ALA A 169 -13.19 -24.08 -21.67
C ALA A 169 -13.14 -24.67 -23.10
N GLY A 170 -11.95 -24.78 -23.71
CA GLY A 170 -11.80 -25.20 -25.11
C GLY A 170 -12.22 -24.15 -26.15
N PHE A 171 -12.71 -22.99 -25.70
CA PHE A 171 -13.05 -21.82 -26.51
C PHE A 171 -12.59 -20.54 -25.80
N ALA A 172 -12.53 -19.42 -26.53
CA ALA A 172 -12.22 -18.12 -25.94
C ALA A 172 -13.41 -17.59 -25.14
N ILE A 173 -13.27 -17.47 -23.82
CA ILE A 173 -14.34 -17.00 -22.93
C ILE A 173 -14.68 -15.53 -23.14
N LYS A 174 -15.96 -15.18 -23.08
CA LYS A 174 -16.47 -13.80 -23.14
C LYS A 174 -17.25 -13.47 -21.87
N SER A 175 -17.50 -12.18 -21.64
CA SER A 175 -18.22 -11.70 -20.45
C SER A 175 -19.59 -12.33 -20.23
N ARG A 176 -20.29 -12.75 -21.30
CA ARG A 176 -21.59 -13.42 -21.22
C ARG A 176 -21.52 -14.87 -20.72
N ASP A 177 -20.33 -15.48 -20.81
CA ASP A 177 -20.08 -16.90 -20.50
C ASP A 177 -19.60 -17.07 -19.05
N VAL A 178 -19.36 -15.98 -18.31
CA VAL A 178 -18.81 -15.99 -16.96
C VAL A 178 -19.81 -15.43 -15.94
N VAL A 179 -19.70 -15.89 -14.70
CA VAL A 179 -20.41 -15.36 -13.55
C VAL A 179 -19.37 -15.02 -12.49
N VAL A 180 -19.29 -13.73 -12.15
CA VAL A 180 -18.39 -13.20 -11.12
C VAL A 180 -19.25 -12.46 -10.09
N LYS A 181 -19.17 -12.88 -8.83
CA LYS A 181 -19.79 -12.22 -7.69
C LYS A 181 -18.71 -11.91 -6.66
N ILE A 182 -18.56 -10.65 -6.33
CA ILE A 182 -17.64 -10.16 -5.32
C ILE A 182 -18.49 -9.49 -4.26
N GLU A 183 -18.41 -9.97 -3.03
CA GLU A 183 -19.04 -9.37 -1.86
C GLU A 183 -17.95 -8.97 -0.85
N LYS A 184 -18.34 -8.25 0.21
CA LYS A 184 -17.40 -7.71 1.19
C LYS A 184 -16.47 -8.76 1.79
N THR A 185 -16.94 -10.00 1.97
CA THR A 185 -16.18 -11.08 2.59
C THR A 185 -16.33 -12.41 1.84
N SER A 186 -16.86 -12.40 0.61
CA SER A 186 -17.09 -13.63 -0.15
C SER A 186 -16.83 -13.38 -1.63
N VAL A 187 -16.46 -14.44 -2.34
CA VAL A 187 -16.24 -14.39 -3.79
C VAL A 187 -16.74 -15.67 -4.43
N SER A 188 -17.34 -15.55 -5.62
CA SER A 188 -17.75 -16.69 -6.45
C SER A 188 -17.45 -16.36 -7.92
N VAL A 189 -16.62 -17.19 -8.55
CA VAL A 189 -16.16 -17.04 -9.94
C VAL A 189 -16.27 -18.36 -10.67
N GLY A 190 -16.90 -18.35 -11.84
CA GLY A 190 -16.93 -19.50 -12.72
C GLY A 190 -17.58 -19.23 -14.07
N LEU A 191 -17.74 -20.30 -14.84
CA LEU A 191 -18.49 -20.28 -16.08
C LEU A 191 -19.99 -20.36 -15.79
N LYS A 192 -20.78 -19.68 -16.62
CA LYS A 192 -22.24 -19.73 -16.55
C LYS A 192 -22.71 -21.16 -16.76
N ASN A 193 -23.66 -21.61 -15.93
CA ASN A 193 -24.22 -22.96 -15.92
C ASN A 193 -23.21 -24.08 -15.58
N GLN A 194 -22.07 -23.76 -14.96
CA GLN A 194 -21.15 -24.73 -14.40
C GLN A 194 -20.91 -24.43 -12.90
N PRO A 195 -20.41 -25.40 -12.13
CA PRO A 195 -19.95 -25.15 -10.77
C PRO A 195 -18.89 -24.03 -10.75
N PRO A 196 -18.92 -23.11 -9.77
CA PRO A 196 -17.88 -22.11 -9.62
C PRO A 196 -16.50 -22.75 -9.50
N VAL A 197 -15.52 -22.16 -10.18
CA VAL A 197 -14.11 -22.60 -10.09
C VAL A 197 -13.54 -22.20 -8.74
N VAL A 198 -13.89 -21.00 -8.28
CA VAL A 198 -13.51 -20.42 -7.00
C VAL A 198 -14.77 -19.94 -6.31
N GLU A 199 -15.07 -20.45 -5.12
CA GLU A 199 -16.19 -20.01 -4.30
C GLU A 199 -15.83 -20.18 -2.84
N GLY A 200 -16.00 -19.11 -2.04
CA GLY A 200 -15.73 -19.19 -0.62
C GLY A 200 -15.71 -17.83 0.08
N LYS A 201 -15.42 -17.90 1.38
CA LYS A 201 -15.20 -16.73 2.23
C LYS A 201 -13.77 -16.24 2.06
N LEU A 202 -13.61 -14.94 1.77
CA LEU A 202 -12.31 -14.28 1.72
C LEU A 202 -11.69 -14.24 3.11
N ALA A 203 -10.36 -14.30 3.18
CA ALA A 203 -9.63 -14.22 4.45
C ALA A 203 -9.96 -12.94 5.24
N ASN A 204 -10.13 -11.82 4.52
CA ASN A 204 -10.41 -10.50 5.08
C ASN A 204 -11.38 -9.71 4.19
N ALA A 205 -11.86 -8.58 4.71
CA ALA A 205 -12.84 -7.75 4.02
C ALA A 205 -12.24 -6.91 2.89
N VAL A 206 -13.01 -6.73 1.81
CA VAL A 206 -12.66 -5.91 0.63
C VAL A 206 -13.67 -4.77 0.41
N LYS A 207 -13.23 -3.69 -0.23
CA LYS A 207 -14.06 -2.56 -0.65
C LYS A 207 -14.69 -2.90 -2.01
N VAL A 208 -15.89 -3.45 -1.98
CA VAL A 208 -16.57 -4.03 -3.17
C VAL A 208 -16.68 -3.01 -4.32
N GLU A 209 -16.92 -1.75 -3.99
CA GLU A 209 -17.02 -0.62 -4.92
C GLU A 209 -15.75 -0.36 -5.74
N ASN A 210 -14.58 -0.75 -5.20
CA ASN A 210 -13.28 -0.58 -5.84
C ASN A 210 -12.71 -1.91 -6.37
N CYS A 211 -13.44 -3.01 -6.21
CA CYS A 211 -13.07 -4.29 -6.79
C CYS A 211 -13.50 -4.35 -8.25
N ASN A 212 -12.66 -4.93 -9.10
CA ASN A 212 -13.00 -5.14 -10.51
C ASN A 212 -12.54 -6.52 -11.00
N TRP A 213 -13.00 -6.90 -12.19
CA TRP A 213 -12.58 -8.12 -12.84
C TRP A 213 -12.46 -7.94 -14.34
N VAL A 214 -11.52 -8.65 -14.95
CA VAL A 214 -11.27 -8.64 -16.38
C VAL A 214 -11.09 -10.05 -16.92
N ILE A 215 -11.31 -10.23 -18.22
CA ILE A 215 -10.97 -11.46 -18.93
C ILE A 215 -9.67 -11.21 -19.67
N GLU A 216 -8.64 -11.98 -19.33
CA GLU A 216 -7.36 -11.88 -19.98
C GLU A 216 -7.22 -12.93 -21.09
N ASN A 217 -6.91 -12.48 -22.30
CA ASN A 217 -6.63 -13.31 -23.48
C ASN A 217 -7.74 -14.34 -23.82
N GLY A 218 -8.96 -14.14 -23.33
CA GLY A 218 -10.06 -15.10 -23.47
C GLY A 218 -9.80 -16.45 -22.79
N LYS A 219 -8.88 -16.53 -21.83
CA LYS A 219 -8.44 -17.78 -21.19
C LYS A 219 -8.32 -17.71 -19.67
N ALA A 220 -8.29 -16.52 -19.07
CA ALA A 220 -8.26 -16.37 -17.62
C ALA A 220 -9.20 -15.27 -17.16
N ILE A 221 -9.75 -15.41 -15.96
CA ILE A 221 -10.47 -14.35 -15.25
C ILE A 221 -9.50 -13.80 -14.21
N VAL A 222 -9.28 -12.49 -14.20
CA VAL A 222 -8.44 -11.80 -13.22
C VAL A 222 -9.33 -10.91 -12.37
N LEU A 223 -9.25 -11.07 -11.06
CA LEU A 223 -9.91 -10.23 -10.05
C LEU A 223 -8.87 -9.28 -9.46
N SER A 224 -9.23 -8.01 -9.30
CA SER A 224 -8.46 -7.03 -8.53
C SER A 224 -9.33 -6.57 -7.37
N LEU A 225 -8.91 -6.87 -6.14
CA LEU A 225 -9.68 -6.67 -4.91
C LEU A 225 -8.97 -5.66 -3.99
N GLU A 226 -9.58 -4.51 -3.75
CA GLU A 226 -9.07 -3.54 -2.79
C GLU A 226 -9.40 -3.95 -1.35
N LYS A 227 -8.39 -4.04 -0.50
CA LYS A 227 -8.53 -4.41 0.91
C LYS A 227 -9.20 -3.27 1.69
N VAL A 228 -9.99 -3.63 2.71
CA VAL A 228 -10.45 -2.64 3.70
C VAL A 228 -9.31 -2.21 4.62
N ASN A 229 -8.47 -3.17 5.04
CA ASN A 229 -7.27 -2.91 5.83
C ASN A 229 -6.05 -2.83 4.90
N ASP A 230 -5.52 -1.62 4.72
CA ASP A 230 -4.40 -1.29 3.83
C ASP A 230 -3.01 -1.47 4.49
N MET A 231 -2.97 -2.07 5.67
CA MET A 231 -1.74 -2.35 6.43
C MET A 231 -1.57 -3.84 6.78
N GLU A 232 -2.22 -4.74 6.03
CA GLU A 232 -2.24 -6.17 6.35
C GLU A 232 -1.90 -7.08 5.15
N TRP A 233 -0.91 -7.97 5.37
CA TRP A 233 -0.59 -9.06 4.47
C TRP A 233 -1.53 -10.23 4.72
N TRP A 234 -2.25 -10.66 3.68
CA TRP A 234 -3.11 -11.83 3.78
C TRP A 234 -2.24 -13.09 3.77
N ASN A 235 -2.52 -14.02 4.67
CA ASN A 235 -1.85 -15.32 4.68
C ASN A 235 -2.54 -16.34 3.75
N ARG A 236 -3.74 -16.08 3.25
CA ARG A 236 -4.48 -16.93 2.32
C ARG A 236 -5.51 -16.10 1.53
N PHE A 237 -5.99 -16.60 0.40
CA PHE A 237 -7.01 -15.92 -0.41
C PHE A 237 -8.42 -16.24 0.10
N LEU A 238 -8.77 -17.53 0.17
CA LEU A 238 -9.98 -18.03 0.85
C LEU A 238 -9.63 -18.62 2.21
N ASP A 239 -10.58 -18.62 3.15
CA ASP A 239 -10.43 -19.25 4.47
C ASP A 239 -10.05 -20.74 4.38
N THR A 240 -10.50 -21.41 3.31
CA THR A 240 -10.25 -22.84 3.04
C THR A 240 -8.90 -23.13 2.40
N ASP A 241 -8.16 -22.10 1.98
CA ASP A 241 -6.88 -22.26 1.30
C ASP A 241 -5.74 -22.53 2.30
N PRO A 242 -4.67 -23.23 1.87
CA PRO A 242 -3.45 -23.33 2.66
C PRO A 242 -2.83 -21.94 2.89
N SER A 243 -2.22 -21.76 4.07
CA SER A 243 -1.58 -20.48 4.42
C SER A 243 -0.17 -20.36 3.87
N ILE A 244 0.21 -19.15 3.48
CA ILE A 244 1.58 -18.75 3.19
C ILE A 244 2.28 -18.22 4.45
N ASN A 245 3.60 -18.35 4.48
CA ASN A 245 4.45 -17.73 5.50
C ASN A 245 4.59 -16.22 5.21
N THR A 246 3.77 -15.39 5.85
CA THR A 246 3.79 -13.93 5.67
C THR A 246 5.09 -13.27 6.17
N LYS A 247 5.94 -13.99 6.92
CA LYS A 247 7.27 -13.50 7.30
C LYS A 247 8.26 -13.44 6.14
N GLU A 248 8.01 -14.21 5.07
CA GLU A 248 8.86 -14.26 3.87
C GLU A 248 8.40 -13.31 2.75
N VAL A 249 7.33 -12.55 2.99
CA VAL A 249 6.79 -11.56 2.05
C VAL A 249 7.76 -10.38 1.90
N GLN A 250 8.01 -9.97 0.65
CA GLN A 250 8.89 -8.85 0.32
C GLN A 250 8.07 -7.61 -0.06
N PRO A 251 8.09 -6.52 0.74
CA PRO A 251 7.37 -5.30 0.40
C PRO A 251 7.84 -4.71 -0.94
N GLU A 252 6.92 -4.20 -1.76
CA GLU A 252 7.24 -3.62 -3.08
C GLU A 252 8.28 -2.48 -3.00
N ASN A 253 8.26 -1.71 -1.90
CA ASN A 253 9.24 -0.66 -1.61
C ASN A 253 10.55 -1.21 -1.02
N SER A 254 11.03 -2.36 -1.51
CA SER A 254 12.33 -2.94 -1.14
C SER A 254 13.52 -2.02 -1.46
N LYS A 255 13.29 -0.91 -2.17
CA LYS A 255 14.21 0.22 -2.20
C LYS A 255 13.82 1.22 -1.11
N LEU A 256 14.54 1.16 0.01
CA LEU A 256 14.47 2.19 1.05
C LEU A 256 14.71 3.63 0.53
N SER A 257 15.21 3.81 -0.69
CA SER A 257 15.34 5.12 -1.34
C SER A 257 14.00 5.77 -1.71
N ASP A 258 12.95 4.98 -1.89
CA ASP A 258 11.67 5.44 -2.44
C ASP A 258 10.64 5.75 -1.35
N LEU A 259 10.97 5.40 -0.09
CA LEU A 259 10.20 5.74 1.11
C LEU A 259 10.61 7.12 1.64
N ASP A 260 9.62 7.92 2.05
CA ASP A 260 9.88 9.17 2.73
C ASP A 260 10.51 8.90 4.12
N GLY A 261 11.35 9.83 4.60
CA GLY A 261 12.28 9.57 5.71
C GLY A 261 11.65 9.09 7.02
N GLU A 262 10.37 9.43 7.27
CA GLU A 262 9.64 9.02 8.47
C GLU A 262 9.17 7.57 8.38
N THR A 263 8.52 7.20 7.27
CA THR A 263 8.11 5.82 6.99
C THR A 263 9.31 4.89 6.86
N ARG A 264 10.40 5.38 6.25
CA ARG A 264 11.66 4.63 6.15
C ARG A 264 12.22 4.28 7.53
N ALA A 265 12.30 5.23 8.45
CA ALA A 265 12.82 5.01 9.79
C ALA A 265 11.96 4.03 10.60
N MET A 266 10.63 4.07 10.42
CA MET A 266 9.72 3.13 11.05
C MET A 266 9.89 1.71 10.51
N VAL A 267 10.00 1.55 9.18
CA VAL A 267 10.23 0.25 8.54
C VAL A 267 11.61 -0.31 8.87
N GLU A 268 12.65 0.53 8.91
CA GLU A 268 14.01 0.14 9.36
C GLU A 268 13.99 -0.33 10.83
N LYS A 269 13.32 0.40 11.72
CA LYS A 269 13.15 0.01 13.14
C LYS A 269 12.43 -1.33 13.24
N MET A 270 11.36 -1.52 12.49
CA MET A 270 10.57 -2.76 12.51
C MET A 270 11.38 -3.96 12.00
N MET A 271 12.17 -3.78 10.92
CA MET A 271 13.07 -4.81 10.41
C MET A 271 14.25 -5.11 11.33
N TYR A 272 14.75 -4.11 12.06
CA TYR A 272 15.77 -4.31 13.08
C TYR A 272 15.20 -5.10 14.27
N ASP A 273 14.05 -4.70 14.79
CA ASP A 273 13.41 -5.35 15.94
C ASP A 273 13.01 -6.80 15.64
N GLN A 274 12.58 -7.08 14.40
CA GLN A 274 12.24 -8.43 13.99
C GLN A 274 13.48 -9.34 13.90
N ARG A 275 14.59 -8.84 13.35
CA ARG A 275 15.88 -9.55 13.36
C ARG A 275 16.41 -9.78 14.77
N GLN A 276 16.30 -8.79 15.66
CA GLN A 276 16.72 -8.94 17.05
C GLN A 276 15.90 -10.02 17.77
N LYS A 277 14.57 -10.03 17.60
CA LYS A 277 13.71 -11.06 18.18
C LYS A 277 14.06 -12.48 17.70
N GLU A 278 14.35 -12.65 16.41
CA GLU A 278 14.76 -13.96 15.86
C GLU A 278 16.11 -14.43 16.40
N MET A 279 17.02 -13.50 16.69
CA MET A 279 18.30 -13.78 17.34
C MET A 279 18.20 -13.85 18.87
N GLY A 280 17.00 -13.75 19.45
CA GLY A 280 16.80 -13.71 20.90
C GLY A 280 17.41 -12.49 21.60
N LEU A 281 17.70 -11.43 20.85
CA LEU A 281 18.33 -10.19 21.29
C LEU A 281 17.26 -9.11 21.57
N PRO A 282 17.56 -8.12 22.44
CA PRO A 282 16.61 -7.07 22.79
C PRO A 282 16.21 -6.20 21.59
N THR A 283 14.91 -5.91 21.48
CA THR A 283 14.38 -4.94 20.50
C THR A 283 14.87 -3.52 20.78
N SER A 284 14.71 -2.60 19.83
CA SER A 284 15.09 -1.19 19.98
C SER A 284 14.45 -0.54 21.22
N ASP A 285 13.20 -0.87 21.54
CA ASP A 285 12.50 -0.30 22.69
C ASP A 285 12.96 -0.94 24.01
N GLU A 286 13.26 -2.24 24.02
CA GLU A 286 13.84 -2.92 25.18
C GLU A 286 15.27 -2.46 25.46
N LYS A 287 16.08 -2.27 24.40
CA LYS A 287 17.42 -1.72 24.50
C LYS A 287 17.40 -0.29 25.05
N LYS A 288 16.52 0.57 24.54
CA LYS A 288 16.33 1.93 25.09
C LYS A 288 15.90 1.91 26.57
N LYS A 289 15.01 0.99 26.95
CA LYS A 289 14.60 0.82 28.36
C LYS A 289 15.77 0.34 29.22
N GLN A 290 16.56 -0.61 28.73
CA GLN A 290 17.76 -1.08 29.43
C GLN A 290 18.81 0.02 29.58
N ASP A 291 19.06 0.80 28.53
CA ASP A 291 20.01 1.92 28.55
C ASP A 291 19.54 3.00 29.54
N MET A 292 18.24 3.35 29.52
CA MET A 292 17.65 4.31 30.45
C MET A 292 17.71 3.82 31.90
N LEU A 293 17.43 2.53 32.13
CA LEU A 293 17.54 1.92 33.46
C LEU A 293 19.00 1.87 33.94
N GLN A 294 19.94 1.51 33.09
CA GLN A 294 21.37 1.51 33.41
C GLN A 294 21.86 2.92 33.76
N GLN A 295 21.40 3.93 33.01
CA GLN A 295 21.76 5.32 33.29
C GLN A 295 21.14 5.82 34.60
N PHE A 296 19.91 5.38 34.91
CA PHE A 296 19.25 5.65 36.19
C PHE A 296 19.97 4.98 37.38
N MET A 297 20.40 3.73 37.24
CA MET A 297 21.19 3.02 38.25
C MET A 297 22.56 3.67 38.48
N LYS A 298 23.22 4.15 37.41
CA LYS A 298 24.50 4.89 37.51
C LYS A 298 24.35 6.24 38.22
N GLN A 299 23.21 6.91 38.03
CA GLN A 299 22.93 8.21 38.66
C GLN A 299 22.41 8.09 40.11
N HIS A 300 21.91 6.92 40.49
CA HIS A 300 21.41 6.64 41.84
C HIS A 300 22.04 5.37 42.44
N PRO A 301 23.37 5.38 42.71
CA PRO A 301 24.10 4.23 43.25
C PRO A 301 23.67 3.83 44.67
N GLU A 302 22.91 4.67 45.37
CA GLU A 302 22.35 4.39 46.70
C GLU A 302 21.05 3.56 46.67
N MET A 303 20.41 3.40 45.50
CA MET A 303 19.22 2.55 45.35
C MET A 303 19.63 1.12 44.95
N ASP A 304 19.25 0.14 45.78
CA ASP A 304 19.46 -1.28 45.52
C ASP A 304 18.33 -1.86 44.65
N PHE A 305 18.66 -2.19 43.40
CA PHE A 305 17.74 -2.76 42.43
C PHE A 305 17.79 -4.30 42.36
N SER A 306 18.54 -4.95 43.26
CA SER A 306 18.69 -6.42 43.27
C SER A 306 17.36 -7.17 43.46
N ASN A 307 16.33 -6.52 44.01
CA ASN A 307 14.97 -7.05 44.19
C ASN A 307 13.92 -6.46 43.23
N ALA A 308 14.31 -5.67 42.22
CA ALA A 308 13.36 -5.08 41.28
C ALA A 308 12.90 -6.12 40.25
N LYS A 309 11.58 -6.36 40.17
CA LYS A 309 10.99 -7.15 39.06
C LYS A 309 10.97 -6.28 37.80
N ILE A 310 11.96 -6.51 36.93
CA ILE A 310 12.01 -5.92 35.59
C ILE A 310 11.24 -6.88 34.67
N GLY A 311 10.04 -6.46 34.27
CA GLY A 311 9.17 -7.18 33.33
C GLY A 311 9.09 -6.48 31.99
#